data_AF-A0A352CGL7-F1
#
_entry.id   AF-A0A352CGL7-F1
#
_cell.length_a   1.000
_cell.length_b   1.000
_cell.length_c   1.000
_cell.angle_alpha   90.00
_cell.angle_beta   90.00
_cell.angle_gamma   90.00
#
_symmetry.space_group_name_H-M   'P 1'
#
loop_
_entity.id
_entity.type
_entity.pdbx_description
1 polymer ?
#
loop_
_entity_poly.entity_id
_entity_poly.type
_entity_poly.pdbx_seq_one_letter_code
_entity_poly.pdbx_strand_id
1 'polypeptide(L)'
;PFDIPKNFEREVFVRKNSPNTDTVFVNRLQMRGGNNSHHFVLYGFRNPAILPALNVLRDLRDPVTGVMNSTTLLEMQNHVFMGGGTDVNTDITLPTGVAIKMAPGTPVDLNAHYFNRTNFTLTGQNYLNFYTVPRGAVQFEAKTLDLNNFDISVPANTRRTFTKNFTFTTLTRVVMLTSHFHKFGERFVIKIFGGPRNGEVIYTNTSWDHPLVLSYATPIILQPGQGLTSEVTYFNNSSQPVSFGLTSQDEMNIIFGYYY
;
A
#
# COMPACT_ATOMS: atom_id res chain seq x y z
N PRO A 1 -7.46 -19.85 6.02
CA PRO A 1 -6.68 -20.48 4.92
C PRO A 1 -7.58 -20.55 3.68
N PHE A 2 -6.99 -20.62 2.50
CA PHE A 2 -7.70 -20.79 1.23
C PHE A 2 -6.84 -21.59 0.26
N ASP A 3 -7.48 -22.23 -0.72
CA ASP A 3 -6.77 -23.04 -1.72
C ASP A 3 -6.11 -22.15 -2.78
N ILE A 4 -4.98 -22.56 -3.32
CA ILE A 4 -4.33 -21.89 -4.44
C ILE A 4 -4.26 -22.91 -5.57
N PRO A 5 -5.07 -22.76 -6.64
CA PRO A 5 -5.08 -23.69 -7.76
C PRO A 5 -3.70 -23.89 -8.35
N LYS A 6 -3.42 -25.09 -8.87
CA LYS A 6 -2.18 -25.40 -9.60
C LYS A 6 -2.01 -24.48 -10.82
N ASN A 7 -0.77 -24.13 -11.15
CA ASN A 7 -0.42 -23.29 -12.29
C ASN A 7 -1.24 -21.98 -12.37
N PHE A 8 -1.52 -21.37 -11.22
CA PHE A 8 -2.35 -20.17 -11.11
C PHE A 8 -1.72 -19.13 -10.18
N GLU A 9 -2.00 -17.87 -10.48
CA GLU A 9 -1.69 -16.71 -9.66
C GLU A 9 -2.98 -16.26 -8.98
N ARG A 10 -3.09 -16.47 -7.67
CA ARG A 10 -4.32 -16.18 -6.92
C ARG A 10 -4.11 -14.95 -6.04
N GLU A 11 -4.86 -13.90 -6.33
CA GLU A 11 -4.97 -12.72 -5.50
C GLU A 11 -6.38 -12.60 -4.92
N VAL A 12 -6.46 -12.50 -3.61
CA VAL A 12 -7.71 -12.52 -2.84
C VAL A 12 -7.77 -11.39 -1.83
N PHE A 13 -9.00 -11.01 -1.52
CA PHE A 13 -9.35 -10.04 -0.50
C PHE A 13 -10.30 -10.66 0.51
N VAL A 14 -10.12 -10.37 1.79
CA VAL A 14 -11.06 -10.71 2.85
C VAL A 14 -11.26 -9.51 3.76
N ARG A 15 -12.47 -8.96 3.76
CA ARG A 15 -12.82 -7.94 4.74
C ARG A 15 -12.93 -8.58 6.12
N LYS A 16 -12.25 -8.00 7.08
CA LYS A 16 -12.36 -8.28 8.53
C LYS A 16 -12.71 -7.00 9.27
N ASN A 17 -13.17 -7.14 10.50
CA ASN A 17 -13.16 -6.05 11.47
C ASN A 17 -12.05 -6.35 12.48
N SER A 18 -11.36 -5.33 12.96
CA SER A 18 -10.35 -5.48 13.99
C SER A 18 -10.98 -6.07 15.28
N PRO A 19 -10.26 -6.93 16.02
CA PRO A 19 -10.86 -7.70 17.10
C PRO A 19 -11.10 -6.91 18.40
N ASN A 20 -10.61 -5.67 18.48
CA ASN A 20 -10.73 -4.82 19.66
C ASN A 20 -12.17 -4.36 19.89
N THR A 21 -12.60 -4.41 21.15
CA THR A 21 -13.90 -3.91 21.63
C THR A 21 -13.85 -2.47 22.12
N ASP A 22 -12.65 -1.98 22.46
CA ASP A 22 -12.37 -0.60 22.87
C ASP A 22 -11.39 0.07 21.90
N THR A 23 -11.26 1.40 21.99
CA THR A 23 -10.25 2.11 21.21
C THR A 23 -8.85 1.67 21.63
N VAL A 24 -8.02 1.28 20.66
CA VAL A 24 -6.63 0.85 20.88
C VAL A 24 -5.65 1.73 20.11
N PHE A 25 -4.39 1.72 20.55
CA PHE A 25 -3.30 2.46 19.95
C PHE A 25 -2.22 1.49 19.51
N VAL A 26 -2.11 1.25 18.20
CA VAL A 26 -1.19 0.30 17.61
C VAL A 26 0.14 0.99 17.32
N ASN A 27 1.22 0.54 17.93
CA ASN A 27 2.56 1.07 17.63
C ASN A 27 3.37 0.15 16.71
N ARG A 28 2.94 -1.09 16.50
CA ARG A 28 3.64 -2.05 15.64
C ARG A 28 2.66 -2.95 14.88
N LEU A 29 2.93 -3.09 13.59
CA LEU A 29 2.24 -3.99 12.67
C LEU A 29 3.20 -5.11 12.28
N GLN A 30 2.79 -6.35 12.49
CA GLN A 30 3.58 -7.51 12.07
C GLN A 30 2.78 -8.36 11.10
N MET A 31 3.41 -8.69 9.98
CA MET A 31 2.84 -9.53 8.95
C MET A 31 3.63 -10.83 8.85
N ARG A 32 2.94 -11.95 8.65
CA ARG A 32 3.55 -13.25 8.36
C ARG A 32 2.82 -13.89 7.21
N GLY A 33 3.55 -14.18 6.14
CA GLY A 33 3.01 -14.88 4.97
C GLY A 33 3.45 -16.33 4.94
N GLY A 34 2.54 -17.20 4.51
CA GLY A 34 2.89 -18.57 4.16
C GLY A 34 3.79 -18.65 2.92
N ASN A 35 4.36 -19.83 2.67
CA ASN A 35 5.18 -20.09 1.49
C ASN A 35 4.46 -19.70 0.20
N ASN A 36 5.21 -19.14 -0.75
CA ASN A 36 4.73 -18.65 -2.05
C ASN A 36 3.82 -17.41 -2.01
N SER A 37 3.64 -16.78 -0.85
CA SER A 37 3.01 -15.46 -0.77
C SER A 37 3.94 -14.45 -1.45
N HIS A 38 3.43 -13.77 -2.46
CA HIS A 38 4.13 -12.72 -3.19
C HIS A 38 4.02 -11.37 -2.47
N HIS A 39 2.82 -11.02 -2.01
CA HIS A 39 2.59 -9.84 -1.20
C HIS A 39 1.45 -10.05 -0.21
N PHE A 40 1.46 -9.24 0.84
CA PHE A 40 0.38 -9.16 1.81
C PHE A 40 0.20 -7.70 2.22
N VAL A 41 -1.00 -7.17 1.99
CA VAL A 41 -1.30 -5.75 2.19
C VAL A 41 -2.53 -5.60 3.07
N LEU A 42 -2.47 -4.64 3.97
CA LEU A 42 -3.56 -4.19 4.81
C LEU A 42 -4.14 -2.90 4.22
N TYR A 43 -5.44 -2.92 3.94
CA TYR A 43 -6.19 -1.74 3.54
C TYR A 43 -7.24 -1.36 4.58
N GLY A 44 -7.44 -0.06 4.76
CA GLY A 44 -8.66 0.52 5.29
C GLY A 44 -9.61 0.93 4.16
N PHE A 45 -10.64 1.72 4.49
CA PHE A 45 -11.65 2.17 3.52
C PHE A 45 -11.82 3.69 3.55
N ARG A 46 -11.87 4.34 2.38
CA ARG A 46 -12.12 5.78 2.23
C ARG A 46 -13.55 6.14 2.65
N ASN A 47 -14.52 5.33 2.22
CA ASN A 47 -15.93 5.47 2.52
C ASN A 47 -16.42 4.26 3.35
N PRO A 48 -16.67 4.43 4.66
CA PRO A 48 -17.12 3.34 5.52
C PRO A 48 -18.58 2.91 5.28
N ALA A 49 -19.34 3.64 4.44
CA ALA A 49 -20.69 3.24 4.04
C ALA A 49 -20.71 2.21 2.90
N ILE A 50 -19.59 2.03 2.19
CA ILE A 50 -19.48 1.12 1.04
C ILE A 50 -18.41 0.08 1.35
N LEU A 51 -18.80 -0.98 2.04
CA LEU A 51 -17.88 -2.03 2.49
C LEU A 51 -18.22 -3.37 1.81
N PRO A 52 -17.21 -4.16 1.41
CA PRO A 52 -17.43 -5.53 0.98
C PRO A 52 -18.13 -6.36 2.05
N ALA A 53 -18.69 -7.51 1.66
CA ALA A 53 -19.27 -8.45 2.60
C ALA A 53 -18.23 -8.91 3.64
N LEU A 54 -18.60 -8.85 4.93
CA LEU A 54 -17.72 -9.23 6.03
C LEU A 54 -17.43 -10.73 5.99
N ASN A 55 -16.17 -11.11 6.19
CA ASN A 55 -15.71 -12.51 6.22
C ASN A 55 -15.89 -13.31 4.92
N VAL A 56 -16.13 -12.65 3.79
CA VAL A 56 -16.24 -13.31 2.49
C VAL A 56 -14.90 -13.19 1.75
N LEU A 57 -14.38 -14.34 1.28
CA LEU A 57 -13.23 -14.41 0.40
C LEU A 57 -13.64 -13.95 -1.00
N ARG A 58 -12.94 -12.97 -1.54
CA ARG A 58 -13.22 -12.36 -2.84
C ARG A 58 -11.99 -12.47 -3.71
N ASP A 59 -12.11 -13.15 -4.83
CA ASP A 59 -11.05 -13.26 -5.82
C ASP A 59 -10.98 -11.99 -6.67
N LEU A 60 -9.75 -11.56 -7.01
CA LEU A 60 -9.53 -10.54 -8.03
C LEU A 60 -9.79 -11.10 -9.43
N ARG A 61 -9.42 -12.36 -9.66
CA ARG A 61 -9.60 -13.11 -10.90
C ARG A 61 -10.26 -14.44 -10.58
N ASP A 62 -11.30 -14.79 -11.31
CA ASP A 62 -11.95 -16.08 -11.18
C ASP A 62 -10.91 -17.21 -11.31
N PRO A 63 -10.81 -18.12 -10.33
CA PRO A 63 -9.73 -19.11 -10.27
C PRO A 63 -9.84 -20.22 -11.32
N VAL A 64 -10.95 -20.29 -12.06
CA VAL A 64 -11.20 -21.31 -13.10
C VAL A 64 -10.99 -20.72 -14.50
N THR A 65 -11.56 -19.54 -14.74
CA THR A 65 -11.58 -18.87 -16.05
C THR A 65 -10.51 -17.81 -16.21
N GLY A 66 -9.94 -17.32 -15.10
CA GLY A 66 -8.98 -16.22 -15.08
C GLY A 66 -9.59 -14.83 -15.32
N VAL A 67 -10.91 -14.74 -15.49
CA VAL A 67 -11.61 -13.48 -15.79
C VAL A 67 -11.59 -12.56 -14.55
N MET A 68 -11.32 -11.26 -14.78
CA MET A 68 -11.33 -10.26 -13.72
C MET A 68 -12.70 -10.13 -13.07
N ASN A 69 -12.73 -10.06 -11.74
CA ASN A 69 -13.95 -9.80 -10.98
C ASN A 69 -14.20 -8.28 -10.90
N SER A 70 -15.18 -7.80 -11.65
CA SER A 70 -15.55 -6.38 -11.71
C SER A 70 -16.01 -5.81 -10.37
N THR A 71 -16.64 -6.63 -9.51
CA THR A 71 -17.10 -6.19 -8.19
C THR A 71 -15.89 -5.95 -7.28
N THR A 72 -14.96 -6.90 -7.23
CA THR A 72 -13.70 -6.75 -6.46
C THR A 72 -12.91 -5.52 -6.94
N LEU A 73 -12.80 -5.32 -8.27
CA LEU A 73 -12.14 -4.13 -8.83
C LEU A 73 -12.81 -2.81 -8.42
N LEU A 74 -14.14 -2.77 -8.34
CA LEU A 74 -14.86 -1.59 -7.87
C LEU A 74 -14.62 -1.35 -6.38
N GLU A 75 -14.63 -2.40 -5.57
CA GLU A 75 -14.35 -2.31 -4.13
C GLU A 75 -12.94 -1.79 -3.84
N MET A 76 -11.94 -2.17 -4.66
CA MET A 76 -10.55 -1.70 -4.53
C MET A 76 -10.41 -0.17 -4.65
N GLN A 77 -11.31 0.50 -5.37
CA GLN A 77 -11.31 1.96 -5.47
C GLN A 77 -11.57 2.64 -4.12
N ASN A 78 -12.14 1.91 -3.15
CA ASN A 78 -12.39 2.40 -1.82
C ASN A 78 -11.21 2.16 -0.86
N HIS A 79 -10.13 1.47 -1.25
CA HIS A 79 -9.03 1.12 -0.35
C HIS A 79 -8.15 2.30 0.04
N VAL A 80 -7.78 2.40 1.30
CA VAL A 80 -6.68 3.26 1.79
C VAL A 80 -5.57 2.38 2.29
N PHE A 81 -4.34 2.57 1.81
CA PHE A 81 -3.20 1.81 2.33
C PHE A 81 -3.02 2.01 3.83
N MET A 82 -2.88 0.91 4.57
CA MET A 82 -2.63 0.91 6.01
C MET A 82 -1.36 0.17 6.41
N GLY A 83 -0.72 -0.57 5.51
CA GLY A 83 0.54 -1.27 5.77
C GLY A 83 0.74 -2.50 4.89
N GLY A 84 1.94 -3.07 4.98
CA GLY A 84 2.32 -4.27 4.21
C GLY A 84 3.02 -3.95 2.90
N GLY A 85 3.17 -4.97 2.06
CA GLY A 85 3.92 -4.89 0.83
C GLY A 85 4.36 -6.28 0.35
N THR A 86 5.44 -6.30 -0.43
CA THR A 86 5.98 -7.51 -1.06
C THR A 86 6.80 -8.36 -0.09
N ASP A 87 7.36 -7.75 0.96
CA ASP A 87 7.86 -8.53 2.10
C ASP A 87 6.69 -8.94 2.99
N VAL A 88 6.25 -10.17 2.78
CA VAL A 88 5.15 -10.81 3.52
C VAL A 88 5.51 -11.12 4.97
N ASN A 89 6.78 -11.00 5.35
CA ASN A 89 7.28 -11.20 6.72
C ASN A 89 7.79 -9.90 7.36
N THR A 90 7.17 -8.78 7.00
CA THR A 90 7.53 -7.46 7.50
C THR A 90 7.09 -7.20 8.95
N ASP A 91 7.86 -6.35 9.62
CA ASP A 91 7.59 -5.86 10.96
C ASP A 91 7.85 -4.35 11.04
N ILE A 92 6.79 -3.55 11.12
CA ILE A 92 6.87 -2.09 11.14
C ILE A 92 6.59 -1.62 12.56
N THR A 93 7.56 -0.99 13.19
CA THR A 93 7.40 -0.33 14.50
C THR A 93 7.50 1.18 14.33
N LEU A 94 6.47 1.89 14.79
CA LEU A 94 6.45 3.35 14.81
C LEU A 94 7.35 3.88 15.93
N PRO A 95 7.87 5.12 15.80
CA PRO A 95 8.70 5.73 16.84
C PRO A 95 8.02 5.75 18.21
N THR A 96 8.81 5.78 19.28
CA THR A 96 8.31 5.92 20.66
C THR A 96 7.37 7.11 20.77
N GLY A 97 6.21 6.91 21.41
CA GLY A 97 5.19 7.96 21.55
C GLY A 97 4.25 8.09 20.35
N VAL A 98 4.48 7.36 19.25
CA VAL A 98 3.65 7.42 18.05
C VAL A 98 2.86 6.12 17.88
N ALA A 99 1.56 6.22 17.64
CA ALA A 99 0.70 5.06 17.41
C ALA A 99 -0.46 5.37 16.46
N ILE A 100 -0.90 4.37 15.70
CA ILE A 100 -2.14 4.42 14.92
C ILE A 100 -3.31 4.19 15.88
N LYS A 101 -4.23 5.14 15.95
CA LYS A 101 -5.48 4.97 16.70
C LYS A 101 -6.45 4.11 15.90
N MET A 102 -6.94 3.03 16.49
CA MET A 102 -7.97 2.17 15.90
C MET A 102 -9.22 2.15 16.78
N ALA A 103 -10.37 2.45 16.18
CA ALA A 103 -11.67 2.34 16.83
C ALA A 103 -12.05 0.86 17.03
N PRO A 104 -12.99 0.55 17.94
CA PRO A 104 -13.57 -0.79 18.06
C PRO A 104 -14.07 -1.31 16.71
N GLY A 105 -13.76 -2.56 16.37
CA GLY A 105 -14.28 -3.20 15.16
C GLY A 105 -13.95 -2.47 13.85
N THR A 106 -12.82 -1.76 13.76
CA THR A 106 -12.39 -1.02 12.55
C THR A 106 -12.38 -1.95 11.33
N PRO A 107 -13.11 -1.65 10.25
CA PRO A 107 -13.11 -2.47 9.05
C PRO A 107 -11.78 -2.36 8.33
N VAL A 108 -11.22 -3.50 7.95
CA VAL A 108 -9.98 -3.64 7.18
C VAL A 108 -10.16 -4.68 6.08
N ASP A 109 -9.45 -4.51 4.98
CA ASP A 109 -9.36 -5.50 3.90
C ASP A 109 -7.97 -6.12 3.89
N LEU A 110 -7.93 -7.45 3.96
CA LEU A 110 -6.69 -8.22 3.92
C LEU A 110 -6.49 -8.70 2.48
N ASN A 111 -5.48 -8.18 1.80
CA ASN A 111 -5.13 -8.56 0.45
C ASN A 111 -3.92 -9.49 0.46
N ALA A 112 -4.12 -10.72 -0.02
CA ALA A 112 -3.07 -11.71 -0.12
C ALA A 112 -2.93 -12.17 -1.56
N HIS A 113 -1.69 -12.24 -2.03
CA HIS A 113 -1.37 -12.66 -3.39
C HIS A 113 -0.34 -13.77 -3.37
N TYR A 114 -0.63 -14.86 -4.07
CA TYR A 114 0.18 -16.06 -4.14
C TYR A 114 0.45 -16.49 -5.58
N PHE A 115 1.68 -16.94 -5.83
CA PHE A 115 2.01 -17.68 -7.03
C PHE A 115 1.99 -19.18 -6.76
N ASN A 116 1.30 -19.94 -7.59
CA ASN A 116 1.43 -21.39 -7.62
C ASN A 116 1.85 -21.87 -9.01
N ARG A 117 3.15 -22.09 -9.17
CA ARG A 117 3.75 -22.64 -10.40
C ARG A 117 3.90 -24.17 -10.36
N THR A 118 3.27 -24.82 -9.38
CA THR A 118 3.33 -26.27 -9.20
C THR A 118 2.12 -26.95 -9.82
N ASN A 119 2.16 -28.28 -9.91
CA ASN A 119 1.04 -29.11 -10.36
C ASN A 119 0.07 -29.53 -9.22
N PHE A 120 0.27 -29.01 -8.01
CA PHE A 120 -0.56 -29.29 -6.83
C PHE A 120 -1.37 -28.07 -6.44
N THR A 121 -2.53 -28.28 -5.81
CA THR A 121 -3.20 -27.21 -5.06
C THR A 121 -2.40 -26.94 -3.80
N LEU A 122 -2.05 -25.67 -3.58
CA LEU A 122 -1.36 -25.22 -2.36
C LEU A 122 -2.35 -24.57 -1.40
N THR A 123 -1.93 -24.31 -0.17
CA THR A 123 -2.74 -23.58 0.83
C THR A 123 -2.13 -22.21 1.10
N GLY A 124 -2.92 -21.16 0.90
CA GLY A 124 -2.60 -19.78 1.26
C GLY A 124 -3.02 -19.46 2.69
N GLN A 125 -2.14 -18.77 3.41
CA GLN A 125 -2.40 -18.30 4.77
C GLN A 125 -1.45 -17.15 5.13
N ASN A 126 -2.02 -16.05 5.59
CA ASN A 126 -1.29 -14.91 6.12
C ASN A 126 -1.83 -14.56 7.51
N TYR A 127 -0.98 -13.93 8.31
CA TYR A 127 -1.31 -13.41 9.63
C TYR A 127 -0.93 -11.94 9.71
N LEU A 128 -1.78 -11.18 10.39
CA LEU A 128 -1.55 -9.79 10.74
C LEU A 128 -1.74 -9.64 12.25
N ASN A 129 -0.71 -9.15 12.93
CA ASN A 129 -0.75 -8.85 14.35
C ASN A 129 -0.64 -7.34 14.56
N PHE A 130 -1.57 -6.81 15.35
CA PHE A 130 -1.54 -5.44 15.85
C PHE A 130 -1.00 -5.44 17.29
N TYR A 131 0.15 -4.81 17.52
CA TYR A 131 0.70 -4.65 18.85
C TYR A 131 0.34 -3.28 19.40
N THR A 132 -0.34 -3.28 20.54
CA THR A 132 -0.90 -2.08 21.15
C THR A 132 -0.07 -1.55 22.30
N VAL A 133 -0.10 -0.24 22.52
CA VAL A 133 0.46 0.45 23.69
C VAL A 133 -0.65 1.14 24.50
N PRO A 134 -0.45 1.38 25.81
CA PRO A 134 -1.40 2.14 26.62
C PRO A 134 -1.58 3.57 26.09
N ARG A 135 -2.79 4.14 26.21
CA ARG A 135 -3.07 5.54 25.80
C ARG A 135 -2.07 6.53 26.40
N GLY A 136 -1.68 6.38 27.67
CA GLY A 136 -0.74 7.27 28.35
C GLY A 136 0.68 7.27 27.77
N ALA A 137 1.04 6.26 26.96
CA ALA A 137 2.31 6.20 26.26
C ALA A 137 2.27 6.89 24.88
N VAL A 138 1.09 7.35 24.42
CA VAL A 138 0.90 7.97 23.10
C VAL A 138 0.98 9.49 23.21
N GLN A 139 1.93 10.07 22.49
CA GLN A 139 2.12 11.51 22.32
C GLN A 139 1.52 12.01 21.00
N PHE A 140 1.61 11.19 19.94
CA PHE A 140 1.13 11.53 18.60
C PHE A 140 0.36 10.38 17.96
N GLU A 141 -0.75 10.70 17.29
CA GLU A 141 -1.54 9.73 16.54
C GLU A 141 -1.07 9.73 15.08
N ALA A 142 -0.51 8.61 14.62
CA ALA A 142 -0.09 8.43 13.24
C ALA A 142 -1.28 8.27 12.31
N LYS A 143 -1.12 8.81 11.10
CA LYS A 143 -1.99 8.70 9.93
C LYS A 143 -1.22 8.08 8.78
N THR A 144 -1.94 7.52 7.82
CA THR A 144 -1.36 6.93 6.61
C THR A 144 -1.22 7.99 5.52
N LEU A 145 -0.11 7.94 4.78
CA LEU A 145 0.03 8.61 3.50
C LEU A 145 -0.55 7.69 2.41
N ASP A 146 -1.34 8.27 1.53
CA ASP A 146 -1.96 7.62 0.35
C ASP A 146 -2.05 8.66 -0.77
N LEU A 147 -0.89 9.14 -1.21
CA LEU A 147 -0.77 10.30 -2.11
C LEU A 147 -0.64 9.82 -3.56
N ASN A 148 -1.72 9.95 -4.32
CA ASN A 148 -1.85 9.38 -5.65
C ASN A 148 -1.70 10.43 -6.74
N ASN A 149 -0.94 10.10 -7.78
CA ASN A 149 -1.01 10.81 -9.06
C ASN A 149 -1.74 9.94 -10.09
N PHE A 150 -2.99 10.29 -10.38
CA PHE A 150 -3.84 9.59 -11.34
C PHE A 150 -3.57 10.01 -12.79
N ASP A 151 -2.87 11.13 -13.00
CA ASP A 151 -2.65 11.74 -14.31
C ASP A 151 -1.46 11.07 -15.04
N ILE A 152 -1.59 9.78 -15.35
CA ILE A 152 -0.56 8.96 -16.02
C ILE A 152 -1.05 8.58 -17.42
N SER A 153 -0.24 8.87 -18.43
CA SER A 153 -0.45 8.40 -19.81
C SER A 153 0.88 8.26 -20.54
N VAL A 154 1.28 7.00 -20.77
CA VAL A 154 2.54 6.61 -21.42
C VAL A 154 2.22 5.94 -22.77
N PRO A 155 2.37 6.65 -23.90
CA PRO A 155 2.21 6.05 -25.22
C PRO A 155 3.11 4.83 -25.43
N ALA A 156 2.68 3.94 -26.33
CA ALA A 156 3.45 2.78 -26.75
C ALA A 156 4.87 3.16 -27.18
N ASN A 157 5.86 2.36 -26.80
CA ASN A 157 7.28 2.53 -27.11
C ASN A 157 7.89 3.87 -26.70
N THR A 158 7.38 4.51 -25.63
CA THR A 158 7.90 5.79 -25.13
C THR A 158 8.37 5.71 -23.69
N ARG A 159 9.35 6.56 -23.36
CA ARG A 159 9.77 6.85 -21.98
C ARG A 159 9.18 8.19 -21.56
N ARG A 160 8.56 8.25 -20.37
CA ARG A 160 8.01 9.49 -19.80
C ARG A 160 8.29 9.58 -18.31
N THR A 161 8.50 10.81 -17.83
CA THR A 161 8.62 11.11 -16.41
C THR A 161 7.45 11.98 -15.98
N PHE A 162 6.80 11.62 -14.88
CA PHE A 162 5.67 12.34 -14.30
C PHE A 162 6.06 12.91 -12.94
N THR A 163 5.60 14.12 -12.68
CA THR A 163 5.85 14.81 -11.41
C THR A 163 4.54 15.31 -10.82
N LYS A 164 4.30 15.04 -9.53
CA LYS A 164 3.13 15.55 -8.79
C LYS A 164 3.54 16.04 -7.41
N ASN A 165 3.10 17.24 -7.07
CA ASN A 165 3.31 17.84 -5.75
C ASN A 165 2.07 17.63 -4.88
N PHE A 166 2.31 17.25 -3.63
CA PHE A 166 1.31 17.11 -2.57
C PHE A 166 1.72 18.04 -1.43
N THR A 167 0.79 18.85 -0.92
CA THR A 167 1.06 19.82 0.15
C THR A 167 0.29 19.47 1.42
N PHE A 168 0.83 19.87 2.56
CA PHE A 168 0.18 19.75 3.86
C PHE A 168 -0.12 21.13 4.42
N THR A 169 -1.29 21.30 5.03
CA THR A 169 -1.72 22.59 5.61
C THR A 169 -1.27 22.76 7.06
N THR A 170 -0.74 21.71 7.68
CA THR A 170 -0.24 21.70 9.06
C THR A 170 1.17 21.17 9.11
N LEU A 171 1.88 21.48 10.21
CA LEU A 171 3.16 20.85 10.52
C LEU A 171 3.00 19.33 10.48
N THR A 172 3.78 18.68 9.63
CA THR A 172 3.68 17.25 9.32
C THR A 172 5.03 16.59 9.55
N ARG A 173 5.06 15.46 10.25
CA ARG A 173 6.24 14.66 10.51
C ARG A 173 6.11 13.29 9.86
N VAL A 174 6.84 13.06 8.78
CA VAL A 174 6.84 11.79 8.06
C VAL A 174 7.85 10.85 8.71
N VAL A 175 7.41 9.64 9.06
CA VAL A 175 8.23 8.63 9.76
C VAL A 175 8.48 7.37 8.95
N MET A 176 7.73 7.16 7.87
CA MET A 176 7.96 6.06 6.96
C MET A 176 7.50 6.43 5.56
N LEU A 177 8.24 5.99 4.54
CA LEU A 177 7.89 6.12 3.13
C LEU A 177 8.10 4.81 2.38
N THR A 178 7.19 4.54 1.45
CA THR A 178 7.39 3.57 0.37
C THR A 178 6.67 4.06 -0.89
N SER A 179 7.12 3.60 -2.05
CA SER A 179 6.52 3.92 -3.34
C SER A 179 5.72 2.74 -3.87
N HIS A 180 4.72 3.01 -4.71
CA HIS A 180 4.07 1.99 -5.51
C HIS A 180 3.93 2.42 -6.97
N PHE A 181 4.38 1.53 -7.87
CA PHE A 181 4.33 1.60 -9.32
C PHE A 181 4.44 0.17 -9.88
N HIS A 182 4.15 -0.04 -11.16
CA HIS A 182 4.13 -1.35 -11.80
C HIS A 182 5.31 -1.55 -12.77
N LYS A 183 5.23 -2.61 -13.58
CA LYS A 183 6.32 -3.22 -14.35
C LYS A 183 7.02 -2.31 -15.37
N PHE A 184 6.36 -1.25 -15.85
CA PHE A 184 6.95 -0.29 -16.79
C PHE A 184 7.70 0.83 -16.08
N GLY A 185 7.59 0.95 -14.75
CA GLY A 185 8.36 1.94 -13.99
C GLY A 185 9.84 1.56 -13.86
N GLU A 186 10.71 2.51 -14.17
CA GLU A 186 12.17 2.37 -14.07
C GLU A 186 12.70 3.00 -12.77
N ARG A 187 12.05 4.07 -12.29
CA ARG A 187 12.51 4.83 -11.13
C ARG A 187 11.39 5.65 -10.49
N PHE A 188 11.29 5.58 -9.17
CA PHE A 188 10.43 6.41 -8.34
C PHE A 188 11.29 7.21 -7.36
N VAL A 189 11.12 8.53 -7.34
CA VAL A 189 11.79 9.44 -6.39
C VAL A 189 10.75 10.21 -5.60
N ILE A 190 10.98 10.35 -4.29
CA ILE A 190 10.24 11.30 -3.46
C ILE A 190 11.19 12.42 -3.08
N LYS A 191 10.75 13.65 -3.32
CA LYS A 191 11.47 14.88 -2.95
C LYS A 191 10.65 15.70 -1.97
N ILE A 192 11.31 16.57 -1.21
CA ILE A 192 10.63 17.61 -0.44
C ILE A 192 10.15 18.70 -1.41
N PHE A 193 8.90 19.12 -1.25
CA PHE A 193 8.30 20.25 -1.95
C PHE A 193 8.21 21.48 -1.03
N GLY A 194 8.68 22.62 -1.52
CA GLY A 194 8.54 23.92 -0.85
C GLY A 194 9.57 24.24 0.23
N GLY A 195 9.74 25.53 0.50
CA GLY A 195 10.68 26.09 1.49
C GLY A 195 12.17 25.78 1.22
N PRO A 196 13.04 25.92 2.23
CA PRO A 196 14.51 25.87 2.03
C PRO A 196 15.06 24.51 1.54
N ARG A 197 14.34 23.42 1.80
CA ARG A 197 14.71 22.05 1.42
C ARG A 197 14.06 21.60 0.10
N ASN A 198 13.44 22.52 -0.64
CA ASN A 198 12.74 22.18 -1.88
C ASN A 198 13.68 21.46 -2.88
N GLY A 199 13.24 20.30 -3.36
CA GLY A 199 13.99 19.45 -4.29
C GLY A 199 14.90 18.42 -3.62
N GLU A 200 15.06 18.45 -2.29
CA GLU A 200 15.84 17.43 -1.57
C GLU A 200 15.25 16.04 -1.77
N VAL A 201 16.06 15.11 -2.28
CA VAL A 201 15.69 13.71 -2.47
C VAL A 201 15.76 12.98 -1.13
N ILE A 202 14.64 12.41 -0.71
CA ILE A 202 14.51 11.71 0.58
C ILE A 202 14.20 10.21 0.42
N TYR A 203 13.89 9.77 -0.80
CA TYR A 203 13.59 8.40 -1.17
C TYR A 203 13.91 8.17 -2.65
N THR A 204 14.47 7.01 -2.98
CA THR A 204 14.61 6.54 -4.37
C THR A 204 14.41 5.03 -4.40
N ASN A 205 13.62 4.57 -5.36
CA ASN A 205 13.38 3.15 -5.61
C ASN A 205 13.38 2.89 -7.12
N THR A 206 13.90 1.73 -7.52
CA THR A 206 13.95 1.27 -8.93
C THR A 206 13.33 -0.11 -9.10
N SER A 207 12.73 -0.67 -8.05
CA SER A 207 12.10 -1.99 -8.04
C SER A 207 10.61 -1.86 -7.80
N TRP A 208 9.82 -2.26 -8.80
CA TRP A 208 8.35 -2.30 -8.71
C TRP A 208 7.88 -3.55 -7.94
N ASP A 209 8.66 -4.63 -8.01
CA ASP A 209 8.40 -5.96 -7.44
C ASP A 209 8.82 -6.08 -5.98
N HIS A 210 9.76 -5.25 -5.53
CA HIS A 210 10.26 -5.20 -4.16
C HIS A 210 10.47 -3.74 -3.71
N PRO A 211 9.39 -2.93 -3.59
CA PRO A 211 9.53 -1.52 -3.26
C PRO A 211 10.20 -1.32 -1.91
N LEU A 212 11.17 -0.41 -1.90
CA LEU A 212 11.90 -0.05 -0.69
C LEU A 212 10.95 0.53 0.36
N VAL A 213 11.05 0.05 1.59
CA VAL A 213 10.38 0.59 2.78
C VAL A 213 11.43 1.32 3.63
N LEU A 214 11.33 2.64 3.73
CA LEU A 214 12.23 3.46 4.56
C LEU A 214 11.50 3.93 5.81
N SER A 215 12.05 3.59 6.98
CA SER A 215 11.62 4.16 8.27
C SER A 215 12.65 5.18 8.75
N TYR A 216 12.18 6.32 9.24
CA TYR A 216 13.02 7.44 9.67
C TYR A 216 13.05 7.54 11.20
N ALA A 217 14.22 7.31 11.79
CA ALA A 217 14.41 7.48 13.24
C ALA A 217 14.19 8.95 13.67
N THR A 218 14.65 9.89 12.84
CA THR A 218 14.33 11.31 12.94
C THR A 218 13.29 11.65 11.87
N PRO A 219 12.07 12.09 12.24
CA PRO A 219 11.03 12.36 11.26
C PRO A 219 11.44 13.45 10.25
N ILE A 220 10.98 13.32 9.01
CA ILE A 220 11.07 14.40 8.04
C ILE A 220 10.02 15.45 8.40
N ILE A 221 10.47 16.64 8.75
CA ILE A 221 9.59 17.75 9.15
C ILE A 221 9.22 18.57 7.91
N LEU A 222 7.92 18.75 7.70
CA LEU A 222 7.32 19.56 6.66
C LEU A 222 6.45 20.64 7.33
N GLN A 223 6.80 21.91 7.12
CA GLN A 223 6.04 23.07 7.60
C GLN A 223 4.73 23.24 6.82
N PRO A 224 3.73 23.96 7.35
CA PRO A 224 2.53 24.32 6.60
C PRO A 224 2.87 24.90 5.22
N GLY A 225 2.25 24.37 4.17
CA GLY A 225 2.48 24.73 2.77
C GLY A 225 3.61 23.93 2.08
N GLN A 226 4.47 23.25 2.83
CA GLN A 226 5.43 22.29 2.28
C GLN A 226 4.77 20.93 2.03
N GLY A 227 5.49 20.04 1.36
CA GLY A 227 5.05 18.66 1.23
C GLY A 227 6.01 17.76 0.47
N LEU A 228 5.45 16.85 -0.33
CA LEU A 228 6.20 15.83 -1.05
C LEU A 228 5.95 15.94 -2.55
N THR A 229 6.99 15.71 -3.35
CA THR A 229 6.91 15.55 -4.79
C THR A 229 7.17 14.09 -5.13
N SER A 230 6.25 13.45 -5.86
CA SER A 230 6.55 12.22 -6.60
C SER A 230 7.18 12.58 -7.94
N GLU A 231 8.25 11.89 -8.32
CA GLU A 231 8.86 11.94 -9.66
C GLU A 231 9.10 10.51 -10.12
N VAL A 232 8.36 10.08 -11.15
CA VAL A 232 8.36 8.67 -11.58
C VAL A 232 8.61 8.58 -13.07
N THR A 233 9.60 7.78 -13.45
CA THR A 233 9.95 7.50 -14.85
C THR A 233 9.44 6.12 -15.24
N TYR A 234 8.71 6.06 -16.35
CA TYR A 234 8.24 4.83 -16.97
C TYR A 234 8.82 4.69 -18.36
N PHE A 235 9.06 3.45 -18.77
CA PHE A 235 9.30 3.07 -20.15
C PHE A 235 8.28 2.02 -20.58
N ASN A 236 7.31 2.46 -21.39
CA ASN A 236 6.32 1.55 -21.96
C ASN A 236 6.90 0.91 -23.22
N ASN A 237 7.45 -0.29 -23.08
CA ASN A 237 7.98 -1.09 -24.20
C ASN A 237 6.92 -1.94 -24.92
N SER A 238 5.63 -1.72 -24.63
CA SER A 238 4.53 -2.44 -25.28
C SER A 238 4.04 -1.72 -26.54
N SER A 239 3.15 -2.39 -27.27
CA SER A 239 2.49 -1.85 -28.46
C SER A 239 1.23 -1.02 -28.17
N GLN A 240 0.83 -0.89 -26.90
CA GLN A 240 -0.38 -0.17 -26.49
C GLN A 240 -0.04 0.97 -25.53
N PRO A 241 -0.82 2.06 -25.50
CA PRO A 241 -0.67 3.06 -24.45
C PRO A 241 -0.99 2.46 -23.08
N VAL A 242 -0.31 2.95 -22.05
CA VAL A 242 -0.52 2.57 -20.65
C VAL A 242 -0.94 3.79 -19.84
N SER A 243 -1.93 3.64 -18.98
CA SER A 243 -2.46 4.71 -18.12
C SER A 243 -2.49 4.30 -16.66
N PHE A 244 -2.94 5.21 -15.79
CA PHE A 244 -3.28 4.84 -14.42
C PHE A 244 -4.32 3.71 -14.41
N GLY A 245 -4.16 2.72 -13.53
CA GLY A 245 -5.15 1.68 -13.31
C GLY A 245 -4.75 0.68 -12.24
N LEU A 246 -5.69 -0.23 -11.91
CA LEU A 246 -5.58 -1.14 -10.77
C LEU A 246 -5.00 -2.51 -11.13
N THR A 247 -4.67 -2.75 -12.40
CA THR A 247 -4.17 -4.05 -12.86
C THR A 247 -2.66 -4.00 -13.12
N SER A 248 -2.02 -5.18 -13.20
CA SER A 248 -0.60 -5.31 -13.56
C SER A 248 -0.27 -4.91 -15.00
N GLN A 249 -1.27 -4.62 -15.83
CA GLN A 249 -1.10 -4.08 -17.18
C GLN A 249 -1.16 -2.54 -17.21
N ASP A 250 -1.68 -1.94 -16.15
CA ASP A 250 -1.72 -0.50 -15.94
C ASP A 250 -0.49 -0.02 -15.17
N GLU A 251 -0.38 1.28 -14.92
CA GLU A 251 0.63 1.87 -14.04
C GLU A 251 0.05 2.61 -12.85
N MET A 252 0.89 2.84 -11.85
CA MET A 252 0.55 3.63 -10.66
C MET A 252 1.69 4.56 -10.27
N ASN A 253 1.34 5.67 -9.62
CA ASN A 253 2.27 6.61 -9.00
C ASN A 253 1.72 6.98 -7.63
N ILE A 254 2.14 6.25 -6.59
CA ILE A 254 1.64 6.46 -5.23
C ILE A 254 2.78 6.55 -4.23
N ILE A 255 2.70 7.55 -3.37
CA ILE A 255 3.50 7.63 -2.15
C ILE A 255 2.65 7.09 -0.99
N PHE A 256 3.12 6.01 -0.39
CA PHE A 256 2.59 5.47 0.85
C PHE A 256 3.52 5.77 2.02
N GLY A 257 2.99 5.70 3.23
CA GLY A 257 3.78 6.00 4.42
C GLY A 257 2.97 6.22 5.69
N TYR A 258 3.67 6.68 6.73
CA TYR A 258 3.06 7.15 7.97
C TYR A 258 3.56 8.54 8.31
N TYR A 259 2.66 9.37 8.85
CA TYR A 259 2.97 10.70 9.35
C TYR A 259 2.14 11.04 10.59
N TYR A 260 2.52 12.10 11.32
CA TYR A 260 1.71 12.71 12.37
C TYR A 260 1.91 14.23 12.45
#